data_AF-A0A6J4PQM9-F1
#
_entry.id   AF-A0A6J4PQM9-F1
#
_cell.length_a   1.000
_cell.length_b   1.000
_cell.length_c   1.000
_cell.angle_alpha   90.00
_cell.angle_beta   90.00
_cell.angle_gamma   90.00
#
_symmetry.space_group_name_H-M   'P 1'
#
loop_
_entity.id
_entity.type
_entity.pdbx_description
1 polymer ?
#
loop_
_entity_poly.entity_id
_entity_poly.type
_entity_poly.pdbx_seq_one_letter_code
_entity_poly.pdbx_strand_id
1 'polypeptide(L)'
;MTGMSAAKYVPAEADIPALREAAKGCRGCELWEPATQVVFSAGNPNAKLMLVGEQPGDVEDQRGLPFVGPAGQLLQRALADAAIATSDVYVTNAVKHFRFTVKGKRRIHATPQVSHIKACRPWLDAELRQVQPGLVVLLGATAAKALLGNDFRITRDRGHLIEVEMAGAPLRLLATAHPSAVLRTTEGPERAQAYQDLVTDLTTAAALARPT
;
A
#
# COMPACT_ATOMS: atom_id res chain seq x y z
N MET A 1 23.99 -17.71 -4.65
CA MET A 1 23.73 -16.36 -4.12
C MET A 1 22.25 -16.29 -3.73
N THR A 2 21.92 -16.36 -2.45
CA THR A 2 20.54 -16.14 -1.98
C THR A 2 20.16 -14.70 -2.32
N GLY A 3 19.28 -14.52 -3.32
CA GLY A 3 18.82 -13.21 -3.75
C GLY A 3 18.12 -12.44 -2.63
N MET A 4 18.01 -11.12 -2.80
CA MET A 4 17.27 -10.23 -1.89
C MET A 4 15.85 -10.77 -1.66
N SER A 5 15.54 -11.18 -0.43
CA SER A 5 14.23 -11.64 -0.02
C SER A 5 13.99 -11.47 1.48
N ALA A 6 12.78 -11.05 1.83
CA ALA A 6 12.30 -10.98 3.21
C ALA A 6 11.88 -12.34 3.76
N ALA A 7 11.78 -13.40 2.95
CA ALA A 7 11.15 -14.67 3.34
C ALA A 7 11.68 -15.26 4.65
N LYS A 8 13.00 -15.23 4.87
CA LYS A 8 13.63 -15.75 6.10
C LYS A 8 13.34 -14.92 7.37
N TYR A 9 12.83 -13.70 7.22
CA TYR A 9 12.48 -12.80 8.32
C TYR A 9 10.99 -12.89 8.67
N VAL A 10 10.17 -13.50 7.82
CA VAL A 10 8.74 -13.66 8.06
C VAL A 10 8.52 -14.89 8.93
N PRO A 11 8.06 -14.75 10.19
CA PRO A 11 7.74 -15.89 11.03
C PRO A 11 6.56 -16.67 10.43
N ALA A 12 6.61 -18.00 10.53
CA ALA A 12 5.51 -18.87 10.14
C ALA A 12 4.32 -18.67 11.11
N GLU A 13 3.09 -18.72 10.57
CA GLU A 13 1.84 -18.73 11.35
C GLU A 13 1.70 -17.60 12.38
N ALA A 14 2.30 -16.44 12.10
CA ALA A 14 2.29 -15.28 12.98
C ALA A 14 1.11 -14.34 12.71
N ASP A 15 0.49 -13.86 13.77
CA ASP A 15 -0.53 -12.79 13.71
C ASP A 15 0.09 -11.43 13.33
N ILE A 16 -0.76 -10.42 13.09
CA ILE A 16 -0.30 -9.09 12.68
C ILE A 16 0.68 -8.45 13.70
N PRO A 17 0.44 -8.50 15.03
CA PRO A 17 1.42 -8.05 16.03
C PRO A 17 2.79 -8.73 15.89
N ALA A 18 2.84 -10.06 15.78
CA ALA A 18 4.10 -10.79 15.67
C ALA A 18 4.82 -10.51 14.34
N LEU A 19 4.07 -10.41 13.23
CA LEU A 19 4.64 -10.00 11.94
C LEU A 19 5.24 -8.59 12.00
N ARG A 20 4.55 -7.65 12.65
CA ARG A 20 5.03 -6.28 12.84
C ARG A 20 6.33 -6.23 13.64
N GLU A 21 6.42 -7.01 14.71
CA GLU A 21 7.63 -7.07 15.53
C GLU A 21 8.81 -7.65 14.73
N ALA A 22 8.60 -8.78 14.06
CA ALA A 22 9.64 -9.41 13.25
C ALA A 22 10.12 -8.51 12.09
N ALA A 23 9.22 -7.72 11.49
CA ALA A 23 9.56 -6.81 10.39
C ALA A 23 10.61 -5.76 10.77
N LYS A 24 10.75 -5.40 12.06
CA LYS A 24 11.80 -4.48 12.55
C LYS A 24 13.22 -5.00 12.31
N GLY A 25 13.39 -6.32 12.27
CA GLY A 25 14.67 -6.98 12.01
C GLY A 25 14.93 -7.27 10.52
N CYS A 26 14.00 -6.92 9.62
CA CYS A 26 14.06 -7.33 8.23
C CYS A 26 15.20 -6.63 7.46
N ARG A 27 16.17 -7.43 6.99
CA ARG A 27 17.23 -7.02 6.04
C ARG A 27 17.14 -7.78 4.73
N GLY A 28 15.92 -7.88 4.18
CA GLY A 28 15.61 -8.66 2.97
C GLY A 28 16.03 -7.98 1.65
N CYS A 29 16.21 -6.66 1.66
CA CYS A 29 16.85 -5.87 0.59
C CYS A 29 17.79 -4.86 1.25
N GLU A 30 18.36 -3.91 0.52
CA GLU A 30 19.26 -2.87 1.05
C GLU A 30 18.54 -1.67 1.66
N LEU A 31 17.22 -1.52 1.41
CA LEU A 31 16.47 -0.33 1.85
C LEU A 31 16.37 -0.14 3.38
N TRP A 32 16.62 -1.19 4.18
CA TRP A 32 16.62 -1.07 5.65
C TRP A 32 17.74 -0.17 6.17
N GLU A 33 18.85 -0.06 5.43
CA GLU A 33 20.06 0.61 5.90
C GLU A 33 19.91 2.14 5.93
N PRO A 34 19.43 2.82 4.86
CA PRO A 34 19.24 4.27 4.88
C PRO A 34 17.88 4.72 5.47
N ALA A 35 16.89 3.82 5.57
CA ALA A 35 15.59 4.12 6.17
C ALA A 35 15.73 4.32 7.69
N THR A 36 14.84 5.11 8.31
CA THR A 36 14.87 5.29 9.77
C THR A 36 14.40 4.02 10.47
N GLN A 37 13.34 3.41 9.95
CA GLN A 37 12.71 2.22 10.51
C GLN A 37 11.77 1.59 9.48
N VAL A 38 11.32 0.38 9.79
CA VAL A 38 10.21 -0.25 9.07
C VAL A 38 8.90 0.49 9.32
N VAL A 39 8.10 0.66 8.27
CA VAL A 39 6.70 1.09 8.39
C VAL A 39 5.84 -0.06 7.91
N PHE A 40 5.29 -0.81 8.87
CA PHE A 40 4.62 -2.07 8.58
C PHE A 40 3.20 -1.86 8.03
N SER A 41 2.24 -1.57 8.90
CA SER A 41 0.82 -1.39 8.56
C SER A 41 0.07 -0.63 9.66
N ALA A 42 -1.20 -0.31 9.46
CA ALA A 42 -2.11 0.22 10.48
C ALA A 42 -3.56 -0.21 10.18
N GLY A 43 -4.47 0.03 11.13
CA GLY A 43 -5.89 -0.27 10.98
C GLY A 43 -6.31 -1.62 11.56
N ASN A 44 -7.49 -2.09 11.16
CA ASN A 44 -8.12 -3.26 11.74
C ASN A 44 -7.60 -4.56 11.07
N PRO A 45 -7.00 -5.51 11.82
CA PRO A 45 -6.52 -6.77 11.24
C PRO A 45 -7.65 -7.68 10.72
N ASN A 46 -8.91 -7.39 11.04
CA ASN A 46 -10.10 -8.10 10.55
C ASN A 46 -10.86 -7.29 9.47
N ALA A 47 -10.24 -6.23 8.92
CA ALA A 47 -10.86 -5.36 7.93
C ALA A 47 -11.26 -6.13 6.65
N LYS A 48 -12.42 -5.80 6.09
CA LYS A 48 -12.85 -6.34 4.79
C LYS A 48 -12.24 -5.60 3.61
N LEU A 49 -11.74 -4.39 3.84
CA LEU A 49 -11.04 -3.59 2.85
C LEU A 49 -9.58 -3.42 3.24
N MET A 50 -8.66 -3.81 2.36
CA MET A 50 -7.23 -3.58 2.53
C MET A 50 -6.73 -2.54 1.53
N LEU A 51 -6.08 -1.48 1.99
CA LEU A 51 -5.48 -0.45 1.15
C LEU A 51 -3.97 -0.68 1.06
N VAL A 52 -3.45 -0.79 -0.17
CA VAL A 52 -2.01 -1.04 -0.42
C VAL A 52 -1.43 0.10 -1.23
N GLY A 53 -0.53 0.86 -0.61
CA GLY A 53 0.30 1.86 -1.27
C GLY A 53 1.62 1.31 -1.82
N GLU A 54 2.47 2.21 -2.31
CA GLU A 54 3.77 1.88 -2.89
C GLU A 54 4.82 1.57 -1.81
N GLN A 55 5.15 2.59 -1.02
CA GLN A 55 6.16 2.57 0.04
C GLN A 55 5.89 3.70 1.04
N PRO A 56 6.55 3.74 2.20
CA PRO A 56 6.46 4.85 3.13
C PRO A 56 7.09 6.11 2.54
N GLY A 57 6.58 7.29 2.89
CA GLY A 57 7.23 8.57 2.62
C GLY A 57 8.13 9.02 3.77
N ASP A 58 8.64 10.24 3.65
CA ASP A 58 9.54 10.86 4.64
C ASP A 58 8.92 10.94 6.04
N VAL A 59 7.65 11.34 6.11
CA VAL A 59 6.90 11.49 7.37
C VAL A 59 6.57 10.12 7.95
N GLU A 60 6.12 9.18 7.11
CA GLU A 60 5.82 7.81 7.53
C GLU A 60 7.05 7.12 8.11
N ASP A 61 8.19 7.23 7.44
CA ASP A 61 9.47 6.65 7.87
C ASP A 61 9.93 7.20 9.23
N GLN A 62 9.75 8.49 9.50
CA GLN A 62 10.08 9.08 10.81
C GLN A 62 9.10 8.65 11.90
N ARG A 63 7.82 8.45 11.55
CA ARG A 63 6.74 8.17 12.52
C ARG A 63 6.45 6.69 12.73
N GLY A 64 6.93 5.80 11.87
CA GLY A 64 6.65 4.35 11.95
C GLY A 64 5.22 3.95 11.58
N LEU A 65 4.44 4.86 10.97
CA LEU A 65 3.02 4.64 10.64
C LEU A 65 2.76 4.94 9.16
N PRO A 66 1.98 4.11 8.43
CA PRO A 66 1.67 4.35 7.03
C PRO A 66 0.62 5.46 6.85
N PHE A 67 0.71 6.21 5.76
CA PHE A 67 -0.27 7.25 5.38
C PHE A 67 -0.56 8.27 6.49
N VAL A 68 0.48 8.86 7.07
CA VAL A 68 0.37 9.90 8.11
C VAL A 68 0.86 11.28 7.66
N GLY A 69 1.47 11.37 6.47
CA GLY A 69 1.84 12.60 5.79
C GLY A 69 0.70 13.18 4.94
N PRO A 70 1.00 14.15 4.04
CA PRO A 70 -0.01 14.85 3.25
C PRO A 70 -0.89 13.92 2.37
N ALA A 71 -0.29 12.89 1.77
CA ALA A 71 -1.03 11.91 0.98
C ALA A 71 -1.99 11.09 1.84
N GLY A 72 -1.60 10.79 3.09
CA GLY A 72 -2.44 10.12 4.06
C GLY A 72 -3.61 10.98 4.54
N GLN A 73 -3.39 12.27 4.78
CA GLN A 73 -4.46 13.21 5.10
C GLN A 73 -5.48 13.30 3.97
N LEU A 74 -5.03 13.36 2.71
CA LEU A 74 -5.94 13.33 1.56
C LEU A 74 -6.72 12.00 1.50
N LEU A 75 -6.05 10.87 1.75
CA LEU A 75 -6.69 9.56 1.78
C LEU A 75 -7.77 9.47 2.87
N GLN A 76 -7.48 9.97 4.07
CA GLN A 76 -8.45 9.99 5.18
C GLN A 76 -9.71 10.78 4.82
N ARG A 77 -9.56 11.94 4.18
CA ARG A 77 -10.72 12.70 3.67
C ARG A 77 -11.48 11.93 2.59
N ALA A 78 -10.77 11.32 1.64
CA ALA A 78 -11.39 10.57 0.56
C ALA A 78 -12.16 9.33 1.07
N LEU A 79 -11.65 8.65 2.12
CA LEU A 79 -12.36 7.57 2.80
C LEU A 79 -13.63 8.08 3.48
N ALA A 80 -13.56 9.23 4.17
CA ALA A 80 -14.73 9.84 4.80
C ALA A 80 -15.80 10.23 3.77
N ASP A 81 -15.40 10.85 2.66
CA ASP A 81 -16.31 11.23 1.57
C ASP A 81 -16.91 10.00 0.85
N ALA A 82 -16.20 8.87 0.85
CA ALA A 82 -16.69 7.58 0.37
C ALA A 82 -17.50 6.80 1.42
N ALA A 83 -17.77 7.39 2.60
CA ALA A 83 -18.46 6.76 3.72
C ALA A 83 -17.80 5.46 4.23
N ILE A 84 -16.46 5.39 4.19
CA ILE A 84 -15.66 4.27 4.70
C ILE A 84 -15.06 4.67 6.05
N ALA A 85 -15.43 3.98 7.12
CA ALA A 85 -14.83 4.22 8.42
C ALA A 85 -13.38 3.73 8.46
N THR A 86 -12.51 4.45 9.17
CA THR A 86 -11.11 4.04 9.35
C THR A 86 -10.97 2.74 10.14
N SER A 87 -12.00 2.35 10.91
CA SER A 87 -12.10 1.05 11.58
C SER A 87 -12.32 -0.12 10.64
N ASP A 88 -12.74 0.13 9.40
CA ASP A 88 -13.13 -0.90 8.43
C ASP A 88 -12.01 -1.21 7.44
N VAL A 89 -10.87 -0.54 7.59
CA VAL A 89 -9.73 -0.66 6.69
C VAL A 89 -8.47 -1.17 7.38
N TYR A 90 -7.70 -1.97 6.65
CA TYR A 90 -6.31 -2.28 6.94
C TYR A 90 -5.44 -1.57 5.91
N VAL A 91 -4.43 -0.82 6.35
CA VAL A 91 -3.63 0.03 5.47
C VAL A 91 -2.16 -0.36 5.54
N THR A 92 -1.55 -0.55 4.38
CA THR A 92 -0.15 -0.99 4.27
C THR A 92 0.50 -0.51 2.97
N ASN A 93 1.77 -0.87 2.75
CA ASN A 93 2.49 -0.61 1.50
C ASN A 93 3.12 -1.89 0.93
N ALA A 94 3.34 -1.93 -0.39
CA ALA A 94 4.02 -3.04 -1.05
C ALA A 94 5.49 -3.19 -0.59
N VAL A 95 6.16 -2.08 -0.28
CA VAL A 95 7.50 -2.04 0.30
C VAL A 95 7.44 -1.38 1.68
N LYS A 96 8.18 -1.92 2.67
CA LYS A 96 8.09 -1.49 4.09
C LYS A 96 9.14 -0.48 4.55
N HIS A 97 10.14 -0.19 3.73
CA HIS A 97 11.19 0.79 4.03
C HIS A 97 11.16 1.92 3.00
N PHE A 98 11.43 3.14 3.45
CA PHE A 98 11.41 4.31 2.58
C PHE A 98 12.65 4.35 1.68
N ARG A 99 12.43 4.24 0.37
CA ARG A 99 13.46 4.52 -0.63
C ARG A 99 13.46 5.99 -0.99
N PHE A 100 14.62 6.62 -0.82
CA PHE A 100 14.83 8.02 -1.15
C PHE A 100 16.24 8.27 -1.69
N THR A 101 16.41 9.43 -2.34
CA THR A 101 17.71 10.03 -2.60
C THR A 101 17.87 11.29 -1.74
N VAL A 102 19.10 11.71 -1.50
CA VAL A 102 19.37 12.93 -0.72
C VAL A 102 19.73 14.07 -1.67
N LYS A 103 19.02 15.19 -1.56
CA LYS A 103 19.36 16.45 -2.25
C LYS A 103 19.54 17.56 -1.20
N GLY A 104 20.80 17.92 -0.94
CA GLY A 104 21.14 18.79 0.18
C GLY A 104 20.75 18.12 1.50
N LYS A 105 19.88 18.77 2.29
CA LYS A 105 19.36 18.22 3.56
C LYS A 105 18.02 17.48 3.41
N ARG A 106 17.45 17.42 2.20
CA ARG A 106 16.10 16.87 1.97
C ARG A 106 16.18 15.43 1.46
N ARG A 107 15.32 14.57 2.02
CA ARG A 107 15.05 13.23 1.49
C ARG A 107 13.99 13.34 0.40
N ILE A 108 14.34 12.92 -0.81
CA ILE A 108 13.45 12.94 -1.98
C ILE A 108 13.01 11.52 -2.26
N HIS A 109 11.71 11.28 -2.20
CA HIS A 109 11.11 9.99 -2.51
C HIS A 109 11.59 9.46 -3.88
N ALA A 110 12.00 8.20 -3.92
CA ALA A 110 12.41 7.55 -5.14
C ALA A 110 11.70 6.20 -5.28
N THR A 111 11.01 5.96 -6.40
CA THR A 111 10.17 4.77 -6.62
C THR A 111 10.95 3.47 -6.35
N PRO A 112 10.40 2.48 -5.63
CA PRO A 112 11.03 1.18 -5.44
C PRO A 112 11.31 0.49 -6.76
N GLN A 113 12.44 -0.22 -6.83
CA GLN A 113 12.72 -1.10 -7.95
C GLN A 113 11.89 -2.39 -7.84
N VAL A 114 11.74 -3.09 -8.97
CA VAL A 114 11.08 -4.40 -9.02
C VAL A 114 11.74 -5.39 -8.05
N SER A 115 13.07 -5.32 -7.87
CA SER A 115 13.82 -6.11 -6.89
C SER A 115 13.34 -5.86 -5.46
N HIS A 116 13.09 -4.61 -5.06
CA HIS A 116 12.60 -4.27 -3.71
C HIS A 116 11.19 -4.79 -3.48
N ILE A 117 10.32 -4.65 -4.49
CA ILE A 117 8.95 -5.17 -4.44
C ILE A 117 8.99 -6.69 -4.26
N LYS A 118 9.76 -7.41 -5.09
CA LYS A 118 9.93 -8.86 -4.98
C LYS A 118 10.52 -9.27 -3.63
N ALA A 119 11.52 -8.53 -3.14
CA ALA A 119 12.15 -8.82 -1.87
C ALA A 119 11.19 -8.61 -0.69
N CYS A 120 10.32 -7.60 -0.75
CA CYS A 120 9.36 -7.28 0.32
C CYS A 120 8.05 -8.07 0.23
N ARG A 121 7.74 -8.67 -0.93
CA ARG A 121 6.52 -9.45 -1.19
C ARG A 121 6.16 -10.46 -0.11
N PRO A 122 7.10 -11.21 0.52
CA PRO A 122 6.76 -12.13 1.61
C PRO A 122 6.02 -11.48 2.79
N TRP A 123 6.29 -10.21 3.11
CA TRP A 123 5.55 -9.48 4.14
C TRP A 123 4.11 -9.20 3.71
N LEU A 124 3.92 -8.72 2.48
CA LEU A 124 2.58 -8.43 1.96
C LEU A 124 1.74 -9.71 1.84
N ASP A 125 2.34 -10.81 1.40
CA ASP A 125 1.65 -12.11 1.34
C ASP A 125 1.28 -12.60 2.74
N ALA A 126 2.11 -12.35 3.77
CA ALA A 126 1.78 -12.69 5.14
C ALA A 126 0.64 -11.84 5.69
N GLU A 127 0.62 -10.53 5.40
CA GLU A 127 -0.50 -9.65 5.75
C GLU A 127 -1.79 -10.08 5.06
N LEU A 128 -1.74 -10.41 3.76
CA LEU A 128 -2.92 -10.89 3.02
C LEU A 128 -3.49 -12.19 3.60
N ARG A 129 -2.61 -13.15 3.95
CA ARG A 129 -3.04 -14.41 4.60
C ARG A 129 -3.66 -14.20 5.97
N GLN A 130 -3.14 -13.24 6.75
CA GLN A 130 -3.64 -12.96 8.09
C GLN A 130 -4.93 -12.13 8.08
N VAL A 131 -5.01 -11.09 7.25
CA VAL A 131 -6.16 -10.18 7.20
C VAL A 131 -7.34 -10.79 6.44
N GLN A 132 -7.06 -11.59 5.40
CA GLN A 132 -8.07 -12.19 4.52
C GLN A 132 -9.13 -11.17 4.06
N PRO A 133 -8.70 -10.03 3.44
CA PRO A 133 -9.63 -8.98 3.06
C PRO A 133 -10.58 -9.46 1.96
N GLY A 134 -11.83 -8.98 1.98
CA GLY A 134 -12.80 -9.25 0.91
C GLY A 134 -12.48 -8.48 -0.38
N LEU A 135 -11.76 -7.37 -0.27
CA LEU A 135 -11.26 -6.58 -1.39
C LEU A 135 -9.94 -5.86 -1.02
N VAL A 136 -9.00 -5.80 -1.95
CA VAL A 136 -7.77 -5.01 -1.84
C VAL A 136 -7.81 -3.83 -2.81
N VAL A 137 -7.62 -2.62 -2.31
CA VAL A 137 -7.50 -1.40 -3.11
C VAL A 137 -6.02 -1.05 -3.31
N LEU A 138 -5.61 -0.99 -4.58
CA LEU A 138 -4.25 -0.68 -4.98
C LEU A 138 -4.13 0.82 -5.25
N LEU A 139 -3.46 1.52 -4.36
CA LEU A 139 -3.28 2.97 -4.43
C LEU A 139 -2.12 3.29 -5.37
N GLY A 140 -2.44 3.53 -6.63
CA GLY A 140 -1.49 3.95 -7.67
C GLY A 140 -0.89 2.82 -8.51
N ALA A 141 -0.26 3.24 -9.61
CA ALA A 141 0.28 2.32 -10.61
C ALA A 141 1.38 1.40 -10.06
N THR A 142 2.22 1.86 -9.12
CA THR A 142 3.30 1.02 -8.60
C THR A 142 2.78 -0.08 -7.68
N ALA A 143 1.84 0.24 -6.79
CA ALA A 143 1.15 -0.75 -5.96
C ALA A 143 0.40 -1.76 -6.84
N ALA A 144 -0.27 -1.27 -7.89
CA ALA A 144 -0.96 -2.13 -8.84
C ALA A 144 0.01 -3.06 -9.59
N LYS A 145 1.09 -2.53 -10.17
CA LYS A 145 2.10 -3.32 -10.88
C LYS A 145 2.83 -4.31 -9.96
N ALA A 146 2.99 -3.99 -8.68
CA ALA A 146 3.60 -4.88 -7.70
C ALA A 146 2.81 -6.19 -7.52
N LEU A 147 1.50 -6.16 -7.73
CA LEU A 147 0.62 -7.30 -7.53
C LEU A 147 0.09 -7.89 -8.85
N LEU A 148 -0.20 -7.04 -9.84
CA LEU A 148 -0.80 -7.40 -11.13
C LEU A 148 0.20 -7.54 -12.28
N GLY A 149 1.47 -7.18 -12.07
CA GLY A 149 2.49 -7.22 -13.11
C GLY A 149 2.49 -6.00 -14.05
N ASN A 150 3.38 -6.05 -15.06
CA ASN A 150 3.71 -4.88 -15.89
C ASN A 150 2.65 -4.51 -16.94
N ASP A 151 1.73 -5.41 -17.24
CA ASP A 151 0.65 -5.20 -18.24
C ASP A 151 -0.49 -4.35 -17.70
N PHE A 152 -0.53 -4.13 -16.38
CA PHE A 152 -1.49 -3.24 -15.74
C PHE A 152 -1.28 -1.78 -16.17
N ARG A 153 -2.39 -1.10 -16.47
CA ARG A 153 -2.41 0.32 -16.85
C ARG A 153 -3.50 1.04 -16.06
N ILE A 154 -3.11 1.90 -15.13
CA ILE A 154 -4.06 2.65 -14.28
C ILE A 154 -5.06 3.48 -15.08
N THR A 155 -4.66 4.02 -16.23
CA THR A 155 -5.51 4.83 -17.11
C THR A 155 -6.61 4.02 -17.79
N ARG A 156 -6.47 2.69 -17.86
CA ARG A 156 -7.43 1.77 -18.48
C ARG A 156 -8.20 0.97 -17.43
N ASP A 157 -7.51 0.52 -16.39
CA ASP A 157 -7.98 -0.55 -15.50
C ASP A 157 -8.47 -0.02 -14.14
N ARG A 158 -8.46 1.30 -13.89
CA ARG A 158 -8.95 1.87 -12.62
C ARG A 158 -10.45 1.64 -12.44
N GLY A 159 -10.88 1.45 -11.19
CA GLY A 159 -12.30 1.29 -10.84
C GLY A 159 -12.91 -0.05 -11.26
N HIS A 160 -12.18 -0.90 -11.99
CA HIS A 160 -12.61 -2.23 -12.38
C HIS A 160 -12.16 -3.28 -11.37
N LEU A 161 -13.03 -4.27 -11.15
CA LEU A 161 -12.72 -5.43 -10.33
C LEU A 161 -11.81 -6.38 -11.10
N ILE A 162 -10.73 -6.81 -10.47
CA ILE A 162 -9.78 -7.78 -11.02
C ILE A 162 -9.68 -8.93 -10.03
N GLU A 163 -9.87 -10.16 -10.50
CA GLU A 163 -9.75 -11.37 -9.70
C GLU A 163 -8.42 -12.06 -10.01
N VAL A 164 -7.68 -12.41 -8.97
CA VAL A 164 -6.38 -13.09 -9.07
C VAL A 164 -6.26 -14.16 -8.02
N GLU A 165 -5.36 -15.11 -8.23
CA GLU A 165 -4.91 -16.01 -7.18
C GLU A 165 -3.60 -15.48 -6.57
N MET A 166 -3.58 -15.30 -5.25
CA MET A 166 -2.45 -14.70 -4.56
C MET A 166 -2.37 -15.16 -3.12
N ALA A 167 -1.14 -15.36 -2.62
CA ALA A 167 -0.89 -15.83 -1.26
C ALA A 167 -1.63 -17.13 -0.89
N GLY A 168 -1.97 -17.95 -1.90
CA GLY A 168 -2.68 -19.23 -1.76
C GLY A 168 -4.21 -19.13 -1.75
N ALA A 169 -4.80 -17.98 -2.07
CA ALA A 169 -6.24 -17.77 -2.07
C ALA A 169 -6.69 -16.85 -3.23
N PRO A 170 -7.97 -16.95 -3.67
CA PRO A 170 -8.54 -15.96 -4.56
C PRO A 170 -8.60 -14.59 -3.86
N LEU A 171 -8.15 -13.55 -4.55
CA LEU A 171 -8.24 -12.16 -4.12
C LEU A 171 -8.93 -11.31 -5.17
N ARG A 172 -9.72 -10.37 -4.67
CA ARG A 172 -10.38 -9.33 -5.45
C ARG A 172 -9.61 -8.03 -5.29
N LEU A 173 -9.24 -7.42 -6.40
CA LEU A 173 -8.42 -6.23 -6.46
C LEU A 173 -9.17 -5.11 -7.19
N LEU A 174 -9.03 -3.88 -6.72
CA LEU A 174 -9.45 -2.67 -7.42
C LEU A 174 -8.32 -1.66 -7.38
N ALA A 175 -7.94 -1.11 -8.52
CA ALA A 175 -6.88 -0.10 -8.58
C ALA A 175 -7.46 1.31 -8.70
N THR A 176 -6.82 2.28 -8.06
CA THR A 176 -7.18 3.70 -8.13
C THR A 176 -5.93 4.60 -8.15
N ALA A 177 -6.11 5.91 -8.34
CA ALA A 177 -5.03 6.88 -8.27
C ALA A 177 -4.40 6.90 -6.86
N HIS A 178 -3.08 7.06 -6.78
CA HIS A 178 -2.45 7.29 -5.49
C HIS A 178 -2.79 8.71 -4.99
N PRO A 179 -3.12 8.92 -3.70
CA PRO A 179 -3.44 10.25 -3.15
C PRO A 179 -2.35 11.31 -3.41
N SER A 180 -1.09 10.92 -3.41
CA SER A 180 0.03 11.82 -3.75
C SER A 180 0.02 12.30 -5.21
N ALA A 181 -0.60 11.56 -6.13
CA ALA A 181 -0.77 12.01 -7.51
C ALA A 181 -1.79 13.16 -7.57
N VAL A 182 -2.90 13.05 -6.83
CA VAL A 182 -3.90 14.13 -6.69
C VAL A 182 -3.25 15.40 -6.11
N LEU A 183 -2.36 15.26 -5.12
CA LEU A 183 -1.64 16.40 -4.55
C LEU A 183 -0.64 17.06 -5.51
N ARG A 184 -0.15 16.33 -6.52
CA ARG A 184 0.78 16.87 -7.53
C ARG A 184 0.06 17.54 -8.68
N THR A 185 -1.24 17.31 -8.86
CA THR A 185 -2.06 18.04 -9.84
C THR A 185 -2.13 19.51 -9.45
N THR A 186 -2.01 20.39 -10.43
CA THR A 186 -2.16 21.84 -10.24
C THR A 186 -3.50 22.15 -9.58
N GLU A 187 -3.51 23.11 -8.65
CA GLU A 187 -4.75 23.54 -8.00
C GLU A 187 -5.76 24.08 -9.01
N GLY A 188 -7.02 23.68 -8.85
CA GLY A 188 -8.09 24.03 -9.78
C GLY A 188 -9.01 22.84 -10.11
N PRO A 189 -9.79 22.95 -11.20
CA PRO A 189 -10.77 21.95 -11.59
C PRO A 189 -10.18 20.55 -11.79
N GLU A 190 -8.97 20.44 -12.33
CA GLU A 190 -8.32 19.15 -12.58
C GLU A 190 -8.01 18.39 -11.28
N ARG A 191 -7.52 19.08 -10.24
CA ARG A 191 -7.27 18.46 -8.93
C ARG A 191 -8.57 18.09 -8.23
N ALA A 192 -9.62 18.89 -8.39
CA ALA A 192 -10.95 18.57 -7.88
C ALA A 192 -11.50 17.31 -8.54
N GLN A 193 -11.39 17.20 -9.87
CA GLN A 193 -11.80 16.00 -10.62
C GLN A 193 -10.99 14.78 -10.20
N ALA A 194 -9.66 14.88 -10.13
CA ALA A 194 -8.81 13.77 -9.69
C ALA A 194 -9.13 13.29 -8.27
N TYR A 195 -9.54 14.20 -7.38
CA TYR A 195 -10.04 13.86 -6.06
C TYR A 195 -11.39 13.14 -6.11
N GLN A 196 -12.33 13.66 -6.89
CA GLN A 196 -13.66 13.04 -7.08
C GLN A 196 -13.55 11.63 -7.67
N ASP A 197 -12.65 11.40 -8.63
CA ASP A 197 -12.44 10.07 -9.18
C ASP A 197 -11.90 9.10 -8.12
N LEU A 198 -11.00 9.55 -7.24
CA LEU A 198 -10.49 8.74 -6.12
C LEU A 198 -11.63 8.36 -5.17
N VAL A 199 -12.50 9.32 -4.81
CA VAL A 199 -13.68 9.05 -3.98
C VAL A 199 -14.65 8.08 -4.66
N THR A 200 -14.84 8.20 -5.97
CA THR A 200 -15.70 7.31 -6.77
C THR A 200 -15.19 5.87 -6.77
N ASP A 201 -13.89 5.69 -7.00
CA ASP A 201 -13.25 4.37 -6.95
C ASP A 201 -13.33 3.75 -5.55
N LEU A 202 -13.15 4.54 -4.49
CA LEU A 202 -13.28 4.08 -3.10
C LEU A 202 -14.73 3.71 -2.77
N THR A 203 -15.71 4.49 -3.21
CA THR A 203 -17.14 4.18 -3.05
C THR A 203 -17.49 2.86 -3.74
N THR A 204 -16.96 2.65 -4.95
CA THR A 204 -17.10 1.39 -5.70
C THR A 204 -16.48 0.23 -4.92
N ALA A 205 -15.27 0.42 -4.39
CA ALA A 205 -14.60 -0.59 -3.57
C ALA A 205 -15.41 -0.95 -2.31
N ALA A 206 -15.97 0.04 -1.62
CA ALA A 206 -16.80 -0.19 -0.45
C ALA A 206 -18.09 -0.96 -0.78
N ALA A 207 -18.70 -0.71 -1.94
CA ALA A 207 -19.85 -1.47 -2.40
C ALA A 207 -19.48 -2.94 -2.70
N LEU A 208 -18.34 -3.16 -3.36
CA LEU A 208 -17.85 -4.49 -3.75
C LEU A 208 -17.33 -5.32 -2.56
N ALA A 209 -16.87 -4.68 -1.48
CA ALA A 209 -16.31 -5.36 -0.30
C ALA A 209 -17.38 -5.91 0.67
N ARG A 210 -18.65 -5.54 0.50
CA ARG A 210 -19.73 -6.07 1.35
C ARG A 210 -19.94 -7.56 1.03
N PRO A 211 -20.04 -8.43 2.05
CA PRO A 211 -20.42 -9.82 1.82
C PRO A 211 -21.81 -9.87 1.18
N THR A 212 -21.94 -10.68 0.13
CA THR A 212 -23.24 -11.12 -0.42
C THR A 212 -23.99 -11.98 0.56
#